data_AF-A0A2W5YXX2-F1
#
_entry.id   AF-A0A2W5YXX2-F1
#
_cell.length_a   1.000
_cell.length_b   1.000
_cell.length_c   1.000
_cell.angle_alpha   90.00
_cell.angle_beta   90.00
_cell.angle_gamma   90.00
#
_symmetry.space_group_name_H-M   'P 1'
#
loop_
_entity.id
_entity.type
_entity.pdbx_description
1 polymer ?
#
loop_
_entity_poly.entity_id
_entity_poly.type
_entity_poly.pdbx_seq_one_letter_code
_entity_poly.pdbx_strand_id
1 'polypeptide(L)'
;MRLEHQFRGYIHLKTIPEASPALIAEAGRYADRISINIELPTRDDVERLAPQKRFENTELVMKGIRDRIAEAKNERKQNAKAPALAPAGQSTQMIVGATAAGHCAIVTFPVDLNRSPRELLLRVPGLGTKSVERILRLRRWHKLRLEDLPRLHVRVQKVLPFVITADHNARALTIDRENLTAQLRPASSQLDLFPVESSVMTGQL
;
A
#
# COMPACT_ATOMS: atom_id res chain seq x y z
N MET A 1 -22.04 -16.42 13.29
CA MET A 1 -21.69 -16.42 11.83
C MET A 1 -21.16 -17.77 11.30
N ARG A 2 -19.89 -18.18 11.48
CA ARG A 2 -19.44 -19.49 10.94
C ARG A 2 -20.05 -20.70 11.66
N LEU A 3 -20.16 -20.63 13.00
CA LEU A 3 -20.71 -21.72 13.80
C LEU A 3 -22.24 -21.74 13.76
N GLU A 4 -22.88 -20.58 13.94
CA GLU A 4 -24.34 -20.49 14.03
C GLU A 4 -25.05 -20.39 12.67
N HIS A 5 -24.48 -19.65 11.71
CA HIS A 5 -25.10 -19.42 10.40
C HIS A 5 -24.46 -20.25 9.29
N GLN A 6 -23.51 -21.14 9.62
CA GLN A 6 -22.79 -22.01 8.69
C GLN A 6 -22.24 -21.28 7.45
N PHE A 7 -21.89 -20.01 7.59
CA PHE A 7 -21.45 -19.18 6.46
C PHE A 7 -20.16 -19.75 5.85
N ARG A 8 -20.23 -20.19 4.59
CA ARG A 8 -19.11 -20.77 3.82
C ARG A 8 -18.41 -19.78 2.89
N GLY A 9 -18.85 -18.53 2.89
CA GLY A 9 -18.24 -17.46 2.09
C GLY A 9 -16.93 -16.96 2.69
N TYR A 10 -16.34 -15.99 1.99
CA TYR A 10 -15.04 -15.41 2.34
C TYR A 10 -15.18 -14.38 3.47
N ILE A 11 -14.42 -14.55 4.54
CA ILE A 11 -14.37 -13.63 5.69
C ILE A 11 -12.99 -12.97 5.74
N HIS A 12 -12.97 -11.65 5.52
CA HIS A 12 -11.77 -10.82 5.69
C HIS A 12 -11.86 -10.06 7.01
N LEU A 13 -10.97 -10.39 7.95
CA LEU A 13 -10.91 -9.72 9.24
C LEU A 13 -9.95 -8.53 9.15
N LYS A 14 -10.39 -7.35 9.62
CA LYS A 14 -9.57 -6.15 9.73
C LYS A 14 -9.27 -5.87 11.19
N THR A 15 -8.00 -5.91 11.57
CA THR A 15 -7.56 -5.73 12.96
C THR A 15 -6.66 -4.51 13.09
N ILE A 16 -6.58 -4.00 14.32
CA ILE A 16 -5.62 -2.95 14.69
C ILE A 16 -4.35 -3.60 15.27
N PRO A 17 -3.16 -3.02 15.07
CA PRO A 17 -1.89 -3.57 15.58
C PRO A 17 -1.88 -3.83 17.08
N GLU A 18 -2.56 -2.99 17.87
CA GLU A 18 -2.55 -3.02 19.34
C GLU A 18 -3.56 -4.03 19.93
N ALA A 19 -4.31 -4.73 19.09
CA ALA A 19 -5.24 -5.76 19.55
C ALA A 19 -4.48 -6.95 20.15
N SER A 20 -5.05 -7.55 21.20
CA SER A 20 -4.46 -8.71 21.87
C SER A 20 -4.13 -9.84 20.87
N PRO A 21 -2.89 -10.37 20.84
CA PRO A 21 -2.52 -11.47 19.96
C PRO A 21 -3.37 -12.73 20.16
N ALA A 22 -3.86 -12.96 21.38
CA ALA A 22 -4.76 -14.08 21.67
C ALA A 22 -6.10 -13.92 20.94
N LEU A 23 -6.69 -12.72 20.98
CA LEU A 23 -7.94 -12.40 20.30
C LEU A 23 -7.79 -12.43 18.77
N ILE A 24 -6.67 -11.93 18.24
CA ILE A 24 -6.39 -11.99 16.79
C ILE A 24 -6.33 -13.46 16.32
N ALA A 25 -5.67 -14.34 17.08
CA ALA A 25 -5.59 -15.74 16.70
C ALA A 25 -6.92 -16.49 16.88
N GLU A 26 -7.71 -16.13 17.89
CA GLU A 26 -9.06 -16.66 18.04
C GLU A 26 -9.96 -16.25 16.87
N ALA A 27 -10.01 -14.95 16.57
CA ALA A 27 -10.79 -14.44 15.43
C ALA A 27 -10.27 -15.00 14.09
N GLY A 28 -8.96 -15.18 13.97
CA GLY A 28 -8.31 -15.76 12.80
C GLY A 28 -8.71 -17.21 12.52
N ARG A 29 -9.22 -17.96 13.50
CA ARG A 29 -9.75 -19.31 13.28
C ARG A 29 -11.05 -19.29 12.46
N TYR A 30 -11.76 -18.17 12.50
CA TYR A 30 -13.03 -17.99 11.81
C TYR A 30 -12.90 -17.15 10.53
N ALA A 31 -11.76 -16.50 10.30
CA ALA A 31 -11.49 -15.68 9.13
C ALA A 31 -10.64 -16.41 8.08
N ASP A 32 -10.85 -16.08 6.81
CA ASP A 32 -10.03 -16.58 5.71
C ASP A 32 -8.73 -15.78 5.56
N ARG A 33 -8.79 -14.47 5.83
CA ARG A 33 -7.66 -13.55 5.76
C ARG A 33 -7.70 -12.57 6.93
N ILE A 34 -6.53 -12.17 7.41
CA ILE A 34 -6.38 -11.10 8.40
C ILE A 34 -5.65 -9.92 7.75
N SER A 35 -6.21 -8.72 7.85
CA SER A 35 -5.52 -7.48 7.48
C SER A 35 -5.25 -6.66 8.71
N ILE A 36 -4.05 -6.07 8.76
CA ILE A 36 -3.72 -5.05 9.75
C ILE A 36 -3.52 -3.74 9.00
N ASN A 37 -4.18 -2.70 9.50
CA ASN A 37 -3.90 -1.34 9.08
C ASN A 37 -2.50 -0.98 9.59
N ILE A 38 -1.55 -0.78 8.67
CA ILE A 38 -0.27 -0.17 9.02
C ILE A 38 -0.34 1.28 8.60
N GLU A 39 0.07 2.15 9.50
CA GLU A 39 -0.03 3.58 9.31
C GLU A 39 1.29 4.14 8.83
N LEU A 40 1.16 5.04 7.86
CA LEU A 40 2.16 5.91 7.26
C LEU A 40 3.40 5.24 6.64
N PRO A 41 3.92 5.85 5.58
CA PRO A 41 4.94 5.21 4.75
C PRO A 41 6.36 5.18 5.32
N THR A 42 6.64 6.04 6.30
CA THR A 42 7.99 6.24 6.83
C THR A 42 7.97 6.30 8.36
N ARG A 43 9.11 5.94 8.99
CA ARG A 43 9.28 6.03 10.45
C ARG A 43 9.06 7.46 10.94
N ASP A 44 9.64 8.45 10.26
CA ASP A 44 9.52 9.87 10.58
C ASP A 44 8.07 10.35 10.53
N ASP A 45 7.27 9.86 9.59
CA ASP A 45 5.84 10.21 9.49
C ASP A 45 5.02 9.62 10.63
N VAL A 46 5.32 8.39 11.05
CA VAL A 46 4.68 7.76 12.20
C VAL A 46 5.05 8.49 13.49
N GLU A 47 6.33 8.80 13.72
CA GLU A 47 6.78 9.54 14.90
C GLU A 47 6.15 10.94 14.97
N ARG A 48 5.95 11.59 13.81
CA ARG A 48 5.37 12.94 13.73
C ARG A 48 3.85 12.96 13.88
N LEU A 49 3.12 12.05 13.21
CA LEU A 49 1.65 12.09 13.19
C LEU A 49 0.99 11.15 14.20
N ALA A 50 1.69 10.13 14.67
CA ALA A 50 1.19 9.14 15.62
C ALA A 50 2.29 8.71 16.61
N PRO A 51 2.83 9.63 17.44
CA PRO A 51 3.95 9.34 18.36
C PRO A 51 3.65 8.23 19.39
N GLN A 52 2.37 8.03 19.71
CA GLN A 52 1.90 6.93 20.56
C GLN A 52 1.98 5.54 19.90
N LYS A 53 2.15 5.48 18.57
CA LYS A 53 2.26 4.23 17.81
C LYS A 53 3.72 3.93 17.48
N ARG A 54 4.24 2.84 18.04
CA ARG A 54 5.61 2.39 17.77
C ARG A 54 5.64 1.42 16.58
N PHE A 55 6.40 1.79 15.55
CA PHE A 55 6.58 1.00 14.32
C PHE A 55 7.10 -0.43 14.61
N GLU A 56 8.01 -0.54 15.57
CA GLU A 56 8.62 -1.80 16.02
C GLU A 56 7.57 -2.79 16.55
N ASN A 57 6.56 -2.31 17.28
CA ASN A 57 5.49 -3.17 17.80
C ASN A 57 4.65 -3.76 16.66
N THR A 58 4.43 -3.01 15.59
CA THR A 58 3.61 -3.47 14.45
C THR A 58 4.30 -4.57 13.66
N GLU A 59 5.61 -4.44 13.40
CA GLU A 59 6.39 -5.50 12.74
C GLU A 59 6.44 -6.78 13.59
N LEU A 60 6.61 -6.65 14.90
CA LEU A 60 6.57 -7.75 15.86
C LEU A 60 5.22 -8.49 15.84
N VAL A 61 4.10 -7.76 15.84
CA VAL A 61 2.75 -8.33 15.76
C VAL A 61 2.56 -9.08 14.44
N MET A 62 2.97 -8.47 13.32
CA MET A 62 2.88 -9.10 11.99
C MET A 62 3.76 -10.35 11.86
N LYS A 63 4.94 -10.35 12.48
CA LYS A 63 5.81 -11.53 12.54
C LYS A 63 5.14 -12.63 13.36
N GLY A 64 4.60 -12.30 14.54
CA GLY A 64 3.90 -13.26 15.39
C GLY A 64 2.68 -13.90 14.73
N ILE A 65 1.88 -13.12 13.99
CA ILE A 65 0.73 -13.67 13.23
C ILE A 65 1.21 -14.58 12.09
N ARG A 66 2.26 -14.18 11.36
CA ARG A 66 2.85 -15.02 10.30
C ARG A 66 3.33 -16.36 10.85
N ASP A 67 4.04 -16.34 11.97
CA ASP A 67 4.61 -17.54 12.60
C ASP A 67 3.47 -18.49 13.02
N ARG A 68 2.39 -17.96 13.62
CA ARG A 68 1.20 -18.76 13.98
C ARG A 68 0.44 -19.31 12.78
N ILE A 69 0.35 -18.57 11.67
CA ILE A 69 -0.25 -19.08 10.43
C ILE A 69 0.60 -20.23 9.86
N ALA A 70 1.92 -20.11 9.91
CA ALA A 70 2.84 -21.15 9.45
C ALA A 70 2.75 -22.41 10.32
N GLU A 71 2.69 -22.25 11.64
CA GLU A 71 2.48 -23.32 12.62
C GLU A 71 1.16 -24.06 12.35
N ALA A 72 0.03 -23.34 12.27
CA ALA A 72 -1.28 -23.93 11.97
C ALA A 72 -1.31 -24.68 10.62
N LYS A 73 -0.58 -24.19 9.62
CA LYS A 73 -0.41 -24.92 8.35
C LYS A 73 0.38 -26.21 8.51
N ASN A 74 1.44 -26.21 9.30
CA ASN A 74 2.23 -27.41 9.57
C ASN A 74 1.44 -28.44 10.39
N GLU A 75 0.70 -28.00 11.41
CA GLU A 75 -0.20 -28.86 12.17
C GLU A 75 -1.26 -29.50 11.28
N ARG A 76 -1.86 -28.76 10.35
CA ARG A 76 -2.84 -29.34 9.40
C ARG A 76 -2.23 -30.36 8.43
N LYS A 77 -0.95 -30.25 8.10
CA LYS A 77 -0.26 -31.27 7.30
C LYS A 77 -0.12 -32.58 8.08
N GLN A 78 0.09 -32.50 9.40
CA GLN A 78 0.22 -33.67 10.27
C GLN A 78 -1.15 -34.22 10.71
N ASN A 79 -2.13 -33.34 10.89
CA ASN A 79 -3.48 -33.68 11.32
C ASN A 79 -4.52 -32.82 10.58
N ALA A 80 -5.26 -33.41 9.65
CA ALA A 80 -6.27 -32.70 8.85
C ALA A 80 -7.40 -32.05 9.69
N LYS A 81 -7.62 -32.54 10.93
CA LYS A 81 -8.60 -31.98 11.89
C LYS A 81 -8.08 -30.78 12.68
N ALA A 82 -6.79 -30.43 12.57
CA ALA A 82 -6.25 -29.26 13.24
C ALA A 82 -6.94 -27.96 12.75
N PRO A 83 -7.14 -26.98 13.64
CA PRO A 83 -7.84 -25.74 13.31
C PRO A 83 -7.05 -24.94 12.25
N ALA A 84 -7.76 -24.35 11.27
CA ALA A 84 -7.13 -23.38 10.37
C ALA A 84 -6.97 -22.04 11.09
N LEU A 85 -5.95 -21.28 10.67
CA LEU A 85 -5.78 -19.89 11.04
C LEU A 85 -5.51 -19.10 9.75
N ALA A 86 -6.43 -18.20 9.38
CA ALA A 86 -6.30 -17.29 8.24
C ALA A 86 -5.61 -17.94 7.01
N PRO A 87 -6.19 -18.97 6.39
CA PRO A 87 -5.53 -19.79 5.35
C PRO A 87 -5.06 -18.99 4.13
N ALA A 88 -5.74 -17.89 3.80
CA ALA A 88 -5.37 -16.95 2.74
C ALA A 88 -4.26 -15.94 3.16
N GLY A 89 -3.73 -16.08 4.37
CA GLY A 89 -2.61 -15.33 4.90
C GLY A 89 -2.99 -14.00 5.55
N GLN A 90 -1.98 -13.15 5.73
CA GLN A 90 -2.15 -11.80 6.25
C GLN A 90 -1.83 -10.74 5.20
N SER A 91 -2.39 -9.54 5.36
CA SER A 91 -2.13 -8.38 4.49
C SER A 91 -1.87 -7.10 5.30
N THR A 92 -0.98 -6.28 4.79
CA THR A 92 -0.75 -4.90 5.23
C THR A 92 -1.43 -3.93 4.28
N GLN A 93 -2.11 -2.91 4.79
CA GLN A 93 -2.52 -1.76 3.99
C GLN A 93 -1.83 -0.50 4.53
N MET A 94 -1.30 0.34 3.65
CA MET A 94 -0.59 1.58 3.99
C MET A 94 -1.42 2.79 3.54
N ILE A 95 -1.49 3.82 4.39
CA ILE A 95 -2.14 5.10 4.07
C ILE A 95 -1.11 6.01 3.39
N VAL A 96 -1.39 6.43 2.15
CA VAL A 96 -0.52 7.31 1.36
C VAL A 96 -1.24 8.66 1.18
N GLY A 97 -0.53 9.77 1.45
CA GLY A 97 -1.08 11.14 1.28
C GLY A 97 -1.55 11.82 2.56
N ALA A 98 -1.44 11.18 3.73
CA ALA A 98 -1.70 11.80 5.03
C ALA A 98 -0.54 12.70 5.52
N THR A 99 0.63 12.62 4.87
CA THR A 99 1.81 13.46 5.13
C THR A 99 2.29 14.13 3.84
N ALA A 100 2.98 15.28 3.97
CA ALA A 100 3.67 15.95 2.86
C ALA A 100 4.77 15.07 2.22
N ALA A 101 5.16 13.99 2.91
CA ALA A 101 5.75 12.82 2.29
C ALA A 101 4.71 12.17 1.37
N GLY A 102 4.48 12.79 0.21
CA GLY A 102 3.65 12.24 -0.83
C GLY A 102 4.21 10.91 -1.32
N HIS A 103 3.54 10.33 -2.33
CA HIS A 103 3.91 9.09 -3.02
C HIS A 103 5.43 8.87 -3.23
N CYS A 104 6.19 9.97 -3.37
CA CYS A 104 7.64 10.04 -3.46
C CYS A 104 8.45 9.43 -2.29
N ALA A 105 7.91 9.35 -1.07
CA ALA A 105 8.66 8.83 0.08
C ALA A 105 8.67 7.30 0.16
N ILE A 106 7.66 6.64 -0.41
CA ILE A 106 7.54 5.16 -0.46
C ILE A 106 8.33 4.60 -1.64
N VAL A 107 8.24 5.32 -2.76
CA VAL A 107 8.89 4.98 -4.02
C VAL A 107 9.35 6.29 -4.63
N THR A 108 10.67 6.47 -4.74
CA THR A 108 11.24 7.69 -5.33
C THR A 108 10.91 7.73 -6.82
N PHE A 109 9.89 8.49 -7.18
CA PHE A 109 9.57 8.80 -8.57
C PHE A 109 9.96 10.25 -8.93
N PRO A 110 10.17 10.51 -10.22
CA PRO A 110 10.41 9.54 -11.28
C PRO A 110 11.78 8.85 -11.14
N VAL A 111 11.88 7.62 -11.65
CA VAL A 111 13.08 6.76 -11.60
C VAL A 111 13.91 6.97 -12.86
N ASP A 112 15.22 7.19 -12.70
CA ASP A 112 16.15 7.33 -13.84
C ASP A 112 16.51 5.95 -14.40
N LEU A 113 16.07 5.65 -15.62
CA LEU A 113 16.32 4.34 -16.25
C LEU A 113 17.80 4.07 -16.51
N ASN A 114 18.59 5.12 -16.71
CA ASN A 114 20.02 5.03 -17.01
C ASN A 114 20.86 4.87 -15.74
N ARG A 115 20.40 5.38 -14.59
CA ARG A 115 21.21 5.42 -13.36
C ARG A 115 20.66 4.54 -12.22
N SER A 116 19.35 4.42 -12.08
CA SER A 116 18.74 3.81 -10.90
C SER A 116 19.00 2.30 -10.80
N PRO A 117 19.16 1.76 -9.58
CA PRO A 117 19.41 0.33 -9.40
C PRO A 117 18.16 -0.52 -9.70
N ARG A 118 18.35 -1.84 -9.86
CA ARG A 118 17.32 -2.79 -10.32
C ARG A 118 16.06 -2.76 -9.47
N GLU A 119 16.22 -2.59 -8.16
CA GLU A 119 15.14 -2.61 -7.17
C GLU A 119 14.18 -1.46 -7.38
N LEU A 120 14.68 -0.28 -7.78
CA LEU A 120 13.84 0.88 -8.09
C LEU A 120 13.13 0.72 -9.43
N LEU A 121 13.81 0.15 -10.44
CA LEU A 121 13.21 -0.10 -11.75
C LEU A 121 12.02 -1.07 -11.66
N LEU A 122 12.11 -2.09 -10.81
CA LEU A 122 11.02 -3.06 -10.59
C LEU A 122 9.81 -2.46 -9.85
N ARG A 123 9.96 -1.29 -9.22
CA ARG A 123 8.84 -0.58 -8.57
C ARG A 123 8.07 0.30 -9.54
N VAL A 124 8.58 0.55 -10.75
CA VAL A 124 7.92 1.39 -11.75
C VAL A 124 6.71 0.64 -12.34
N PRO A 125 5.49 1.19 -12.24
CA PRO A 125 4.30 0.58 -12.82
C PRO A 125 4.45 0.36 -14.33
N GLY A 126 4.29 -0.88 -14.79
CA GLY A 126 4.45 -1.23 -16.21
C GLY A 126 5.85 -1.70 -16.63
N LEU A 127 6.84 -1.73 -15.71
CA LEU A 127 8.11 -2.41 -15.91
C LEU A 127 8.10 -3.80 -15.28
N GLY A 128 8.20 -4.84 -16.11
CA GLY A 128 8.38 -6.22 -15.67
C GLY A 128 9.85 -6.61 -15.54
N THR A 129 10.13 -7.72 -14.85
CA THR A 129 11.49 -8.27 -14.65
C THR A 129 12.30 -8.39 -15.94
N LYS A 130 11.69 -8.94 -17.01
CA LYS A 130 12.32 -9.09 -18.33
C LYS A 130 12.68 -7.74 -18.97
N SER A 131 11.80 -6.73 -18.86
CA SER A 131 12.07 -5.39 -19.38
C SER A 131 13.17 -4.71 -18.58
N VAL A 132 13.15 -4.84 -17.25
CA VAL A 132 14.20 -4.31 -16.37
C VAL A 132 15.56 -4.94 -16.69
N GLU A 133 15.65 -6.26 -16.87
CA GLU A 133 16.91 -6.91 -17.26
C GLU A 133 17.46 -6.40 -18.60
N ARG A 134 16.57 -6.16 -19.57
CA ARG A 134 16.97 -5.57 -20.86
C ARG A 134 17.44 -4.13 -20.70
N ILE A 135 16.77 -3.31 -19.88
CA ILE A 135 17.19 -1.94 -19.55
C ILE A 135 18.58 -1.95 -18.94
N LEU A 136 18.83 -2.80 -17.94
CA LEU A 136 20.12 -2.92 -17.26
C LEU A 136 21.23 -3.36 -18.22
N ARG A 137 20.93 -4.25 -19.17
CA ARG A 137 21.89 -4.66 -20.20
C ARG A 137 22.17 -3.53 -21.20
N LEU A 138 21.12 -2.84 -21.66
CA LEU A 138 21.22 -1.80 -22.69
C LEU A 138 21.95 -0.55 -22.18
N ARG A 139 21.68 -0.11 -20.95
CA ARG A 139 22.29 1.10 -20.37
C ARG A 139 23.81 1.04 -20.18
N ARG A 140 24.40 -0.15 -20.28
CA ARG A 140 25.87 -0.33 -20.26
C ARG A 140 26.54 0.23 -21.51
N TRP A 141 25.79 0.31 -22.61
CA TRP A 141 26.32 0.64 -23.94
C TRP A 141 25.56 1.78 -24.62
N HIS A 142 24.32 2.05 -24.22
CA HIS A 142 23.45 3.05 -24.83
C HIS A 142 22.65 3.79 -23.76
N LYS A 143 22.63 5.13 -23.81
CA LYS A 143 21.74 5.91 -22.93
C LYS A 143 20.31 5.74 -23.41
N LEU A 144 19.46 5.09 -22.62
CA LEU A 144 18.06 4.88 -22.94
C LEU A 144 17.34 6.21 -23.15
N ARG A 145 16.63 6.27 -24.27
CA ARG A 145 15.72 7.32 -24.70
C ARG A 145 14.27 6.83 -24.69
N LEU A 146 13.29 7.72 -24.81
CA LEU A 146 11.88 7.34 -24.77
C LEU A 146 11.50 6.40 -25.93
N GLU A 147 12.16 6.58 -27.09
CA GLU A 147 12.02 5.74 -28.28
C GLU A 147 12.52 4.29 -28.11
N ASP A 148 13.35 4.02 -27.11
CA ASP A 148 13.85 2.68 -26.81
C ASP A 148 12.81 1.83 -26.05
N LEU A 149 11.89 2.47 -25.33
CA LEU A 149 10.93 1.79 -24.46
C LEU A 149 9.99 0.83 -25.22
N PRO A 150 9.40 1.21 -26.39
CA PRO A 150 8.62 0.27 -27.19
C PRO A 150 9.42 -0.98 -27.60
N ARG A 151 10.70 -0.82 -27.96
CA ARG A 151 11.58 -1.94 -28.38
C ARG A 151 11.85 -2.89 -27.21
N LEU A 152 11.84 -2.38 -25.99
CA LEU A 152 11.98 -3.14 -24.74
C LEU A 152 10.66 -3.80 -24.28
N HIS A 153 9.61 -3.72 -25.10
CA HIS A 153 8.25 -4.21 -24.82
C HIS A 153 7.60 -3.50 -23.62
N VAL A 154 7.95 -2.22 -23.43
CA VAL A 154 7.40 -1.38 -22.37
C VAL A 154 6.28 -0.51 -22.94
N ARG A 155 5.12 -0.49 -22.28
CA ARG A 155 4.01 0.40 -22.66
C ARG A 155 4.32 1.82 -22.20
N VAL A 156 4.79 2.66 -23.12
CA VAL A 156 5.28 4.03 -22.85
C VAL A 156 4.29 4.85 -22.02
N GLN A 157 3.02 4.92 -22.41
CA GLN A 157 2.00 5.74 -21.72
C GLN A 157 1.83 5.39 -20.23
N LYS A 158 2.03 4.12 -19.85
CA LYS A 158 1.92 3.70 -18.44
C LYS A 158 3.13 4.10 -17.61
N VAL A 159 4.30 4.15 -18.23
CA VAL A 159 5.59 4.33 -17.57
C VAL A 159 6.04 5.80 -17.59
N LEU A 160 5.60 6.57 -18.58
CA LEU A 160 5.97 7.96 -18.84
C LEU A 160 5.96 8.88 -17.59
N PRO A 161 4.92 8.89 -16.72
CA PRO A 161 4.92 9.80 -15.57
C PRO A 161 5.89 9.37 -14.45
N PHE A 162 6.45 8.16 -14.54
CA PHE A 162 7.24 7.54 -13.47
C PHE A 162 8.73 7.44 -13.80
N VAL A 163 9.19 7.88 -14.98
CA VAL A 163 10.58 7.66 -15.41
C VAL A 163 11.26 8.90 -15.95
N ILE A 164 12.60 8.88 -15.86
CA ILE A 164 13.50 9.80 -16.56
C ILE A 164 14.30 8.97 -17.58
N THR A 165 14.35 9.45 -18.82
CA THR A 165 15.26 8.98 -19.89
C THR A 165 16.18 10.12 -20.31
N ALA A 166 17.11 9.86 -21.23
CA ALA A 166 18.04 10.90 -21.68
C ALA A 166 17.36 12.11 -22.36
N ASP A 167 16.15 11.92 -22.87
CA ASP A 167 15.35 12.86 -23.65
C ASP A 167 13.96 13.16 -23.02
N HIS A 168 13.62 12.54 -21.89
CA HIS A 168 12.36 12.78 -21.18
C HIS A 168 12.61 12.95 -19.68
N ASN A 169 12.05 14.02 -19.11
CA ASN A 169 12.10 14.28 -17.68
C ASN A 169 10.68 14.52 -17.16
N ALA A 170 10.12 13.52 -16.48
CA ALA A 170 8.80 13.62 -15.87
C ALA A 170 8.67 14.74 -14.83
N ARG A 171 9.78 15.24 -14.23
CA ARG A 171 9.75 16.41 -13.34
C ARG A 171 9.66 17.74 -14.10
N ALA A 172 10.23 17.84 -15.29
CA ALA A 172 10.18 19.06 -16.10
C ALA A 172 8.75 19.35 -16.57
N LEU A 173 7.98 18.30 -16.88
CA LEU A 173 6.56 18.41 -17.25
C LEU A 173 5.66 18.96 -16.13
N THR A 174 6.10 18.89 -14.87
CA THR A 174 5.34 19.39 -13.71
C THR A 174 5.66 20.86 -13.40
N ILE A 175 6.81 21.37 -13.86
CA ILE A 175 7.28 22.73 -13.55
C ILE A 175 6.69 23.76 -14.55
N ASP A 176 6.44 23.38 -15.80
CA ASP A 176 5.93 24.29 -16.85
C ASP A 176 4.40 24.51 -16.85
N ARG A 177 3.70 24.21 -15.75
CA ARG A 177 2.28 24.58 -15.61
C ARG A 177 2.15 25.75 -14.64
N GLU A 178 2.21 26.96 -15.18
CA GLU A 178 1.90 28.23 -14.50
C GLU A 178 0.49 28.27 -13.84
N ASN A 179 -0.33 27.22 -14.01
CA ASN A 179 -1.67 27.07 -13.43
C ASN A 179 -1.82 25.89 -12.44
N LEU A 180 -0.72 25.36 -11.88
CA LEU A 180 -0.77 24.20 -10.97
C LEU A 180 -1.66 24.46 -9.73
N THR A 181 -1.65 25.68 -9.20
CA THR A 181 -2.47 26.08 -8.04
C THR A 181 -3.97 26.10 -8.35
N ALA A 182 -4.36 26.35 -9.61
CA ALA A 182 -5.76 26.38 -10.03
C ALA A 182 -6.35 24.98 -10.21
N GLN A 183 -5.54 23.98 -10.60
CA GLN A 183 -5.97 22.60 -10.82
C GLN A 183 -5.93 21.72 -9.57
N LEU A 184 -5.15 22.10 -8.55
CA LEU A 184 -5.05 21.38 -7.28
C LEU A 184 -6.09 21.82 -6.23
N ARG A 185 -6.99 22.77 -6.56
CA ARG A 185 -8.18 23.01 -5.74
C ARG A 185 -9.12 21.81 -5.91
N PRO A 186 -9.37 20.99 -4.88
CA PRO A 186 -10.31 19.90 -5.01
C PRO A 186 -11.71 20.48 -5.26
N ALA A 187 -12.37 20.00 -6.31
CA ALA A 187 -13.79 20.27 -6.56
C ALA A 187 -14.70 19.43 -5.64
N SER A 188 -14.25 19.14 -4.41
CA SER A 188 -15.04 18.39 -3.45
C SER A 188 -15.79 19.36 -2.56
N SER A 189 -17.05 19.64 -2.90
CA SER A 189 -18.03 20.03 -1.89
C SER A 189 -18.19 18.82 -0.97
N GLN A 190 -17.58 18.86 0.19
CA GLN A 190 -17.89 17.92 1.27
C GLN A 190 -19.38 18.06 1.56
N LEU A 191 -20.17 17.03 1.22
CA LEU A 191 -21.55 16.94 1.68
C LEU A 191 -21.49 16.62 3.17
N ASP A 192 -22.02 17.52 4.00
CA ASP A 192 -22.10 17.31 5.44
C ASP A 192 -22.89 16.03 5.73
N LEU A 193 -22.28 15.12 6.49
CA LEU A 193 -22.84 13.80 6.81
C LEU A 193 -23.86 13.84 7.97
N PHE A 194 -24.16 15.03 8.48
CA PHE A 194 -25.19 15.25 9.50
C PHE A 194 -25.95 16.52 9.13
N PRO A 195 -27.24 16.44 8.73
CA PRO A 195 -28.07 17.63 8.79
C PRO A 195 -28.10 18.04 10.26
N VAL A 196 -27.70 19.29 10.54
CA VAL A 196 -27.93 19.91 11.83
C VAL A 196 -29.46 19.96 11.98
N GLU A 197 -30.04 18.98 12.67
CA GLU A 197 -31.41 19.09 13.14
C GLU A 197 -31.46 20.23 14.14
N SER A 198 -31.88 21.37 13.62
CA SER A 198 -32.46 22.47 14.34
C SER A 198 -33.64 21.96 15.18
N SER A 199 -33.43 21.71 16.46
CA SER A 199 -34.46 21.93 17.48
C SER A 199 -33.93 21.82 18.91
N VAL A 200 -33.39 22.91 19.47
CA VAL A 200 -33.50 23.19 20.90
C VAL A 200 -33.60 24.71 21.10
N MET A 201 -34.77 25.26 20.82
CA MET A 201 -35.16 26.63 21.22
C MET A 201 -36.66 26.67 21.51
N THR A 202 -37.09 25.98 22.57
CA THR A 202 -38.17 26.51 23.41
C THR A 202 -37.97 26.01 24.84
N GLY A 203 -37.42 26.88 25.69
CA GLY A 203 -37.56 26.72 27.12
C GLY A 203 -38.98 27.08 27.54
N GLN A 204 -39.61 26.24 28.35
CA GLN A 204 -40.64 26.59 29.32
C GLN A 204 -40.62 25.55 30.45
N LEU A 205 -40.90 26.05 31.64
CA LEU A 205 -40.60 25.56 33.00
C LEU A 205 -40.96 24.10 33.30
#